data_AF-A0A9E5WBQ0-F1
#
_entry.id   AF-A0A9E5WBQ0-F1
#
_cell.length_a   1.000
_cell.length_b   1.000
_cell.length_c   1.000
_cell.angle_alpha   90.00
_cell.angle_beta   90.00
_cell.angle_gamma   90.00
#
_symmetry.space_group_name_H-M   'P 1'
#
loop_
_entity.id
_entity.type
_entity.pdbx_description
1 polymer ?
#
loop_
_entity_poly.entity_id
_entity_poly.type
_entity_poly.pdbx_seq_one_letter_code
_entity_poly.pdbx_strand_id
1 'polypeptide(L)'
;MRRIIENYFKILSKYGDDDLISQFTSKEEQEICRSLICWINDGSHSISDDLYIESPAETIDKYLNVFKDIFVHTRHEGHYNMMMGLEA
;
A
#
# COMPACT_ATOMS: atom_id res chain seq x y z
N MET A 1 7.92 -0.91 3.05
CA MET A 1 6.87 -0.66 2.03
C MET A 1 7.44 -0.09 0.73
N ARG A 2 8.04 1.12 0.68
CA ARG A 2 8.57 1.73 -0.57
C ARG A 2 9.31 0.76 -1.49
N ARG A 3 10.43 0.20 -1.02
CA ARG A 3 11.28 -0.70 -1.82
C ARG A 3 10.53 -1.91 -2.38
N ILE A 4 9.51 -2.39 -1.68
CA ILE A 4 8.72 -3.54 -2.09
C ILE A 4 7.76 -3.13 -3.21
N ILE A 5 7.00 -2.05 -3.03
CA ILE A 5 6.12 -1.52 -4.09
C ILE A 5 6.94 -1.17 -5.35
N GLU A 6 8.05 -0.47 -5.18
CA GLU A 6 8.89 -0.04 -6.29
C GLU A 6 9.54 -1.23 -7.00
N ASN A 7 10.25 -2.11 -6.29
CA ASN A 7 11.00 -3.18 -6.95
C ASN A 7 10.10 -4.33 -7.40
N TYR A 8 9.14 -4.75 -6.57
CA TYR A 8 8.35 -5.95 -6.84
C TYR A 8 7.19 -5.68 -7.79
N PHE A 9 6.43 -4.61 -7.53
CA PHE A 9 5.27 -4.29 -8.36
C PHE A 9 5.65 -3.50 -9.60
N LYS A 10 6.44 -2.41 -9.46
CA LYS A 10 6.78 -1.57 -10.63
C LYS A 10 7.84 -2.20 -11.53
N ILE A 11 8.97 -2.66 -10.97
CA ILE A 11 10.08 -3.16 -11.80
C ILE A 11 9.82 -4.59 -12.29
N LEU A 12 9.51 -5.52 -11.38
CA LEU A 12 9.37 -6.94 -11.76
C LEU A 12 8.02 -7.24 -12.41
N SER A 13 6.93 -6.72 -11.84
CA SER A 13 5.57 -7.04 -12.27
C SER A 13 4.95 -6.00 -13.22
N LYS A 14 5.67 -4.89 -13.51
CA LYS A 14 5.27 -3.81 -14.44
C LYS A 14 3.94 -3.12 -14.11
N TYR A 15 3.51 -3.12 -12.85
CA TYR A 15 2.35 -2.37 -12.41
C TYR A 15 2.69 -0.87 -12.31
N GLY A 16 1.83 -0.02 -12.87
CA GLY A 16 1.80 1.41 -12.56
C GLY A 16 1.07 1.69 -11.25
N ASP A 17 1.19 2.91 -10.74
CA ASP A 17 0.48 3.34 -9.52
C ASP A 17 -1.05 3.25 -9.72
N ASP A 18 -1.56 3.70 -10.88
CA ASP A 18 -2.97 3.57 -11.24
C ASP A 18 -3.44 2.12 -11.37
N ASP A 19 -2.58 1.20 -11.84
CA ASP A 19 -2.94 -0.22 -11.92
C ASP A 19 -3.17 -0.81 -10.53
N LEU A 20 -2.32 -0.45 -9.56
CA LEU A 20 -2.46 -0.89 -8.16
C LEU A 20 -3.71 -0.30 -7.52
N ILE A 21 -3.96 0.99 -7.73
CA ILE A 21 -5.16 1.68 -7.19
C ILE A 21 -6.44 1.09 -7.80
N SER A 22 -6.43 0.80 -9.10
CA SER A 22 -7.57 0.21 -9.84
C SER A 22 -7.96 -1.19 -9.34
N GLN A 23 -7.08 -1.88 -8.62
CA GLN A 23 -7.41 -3.19 -8.03
C GLN A 23 -8.45 -3.09 -6.89
N PHE A 24 -8.60 -1.93 -6.28
CA PHE A 24 -9.56 -1.69 -5.20
C PHE A 24 -10.92 -1.30 -5.76
N THR A 25 -11.99 -1.83 -5.15
CA THR A 25 -13.38 -1.55 -5.60
C THR A 25 -14.01 -0.40 -4.83
N SER A 26 -13.64 -0.17 -3.57
CA SER A 26 -14.13 0.97 -2.80
C SER A 26 -13.33 2.23 -3.13
N LYS A 27 -14.05 3.34 -3.34
CA LYS A 27 -13.41 4.65 -3.54
C LYS A 27 -12.56 5.06 -2.34
N GLU A 28 -12.99 4.70 -1.13
CA GLU A 28 -12.23 4.97 0.10
C GLU A 28 -10.88 4.26 0.10
N GLU A 29 -10.86 2.96 -0.20
CA GLU A 29 -9.62 2.17 -0.27
C GLU A 29 -8.70 2.65 -1.39
N GLN A 30 -9.25 3.07 -2.53
CA GLN A 30 -8.50 3.70 -3.61
C GLN A 30 -7.78 4.98 -3.14
N GLU A 31 -8.47 5.83 -2.38
CA GLU A 31 -7.87 7.07 -1.85
C GLU A 31 -6.79 6.75 -0.81
N ILE A 32 -7.01 5.76 0.06
CA ILE A 32 -6.02 5.31 1.03
C ILE A 32 -4.78 4.71 0.31
N CYS A 33 -4.98 3.91 -0.73
CA CYS A 33 -3.88 3.37 -1.55
C CYS A 33 -3.08 4.47 -2.24
N ARG A 34 -3.77 5.47 -2.79
CA ARG A 34 -3.13 6.65 -3.39
C ARG A 34 -2.33 7.43 -2.35
N SER A 35 -2.89 7.62 -1.16
CA SER A 35 -2.22 8.28 -0.04
C SER A 35 -0.97 7.51 0.41
N LEU A 36 -1.07 6.18 0.53
CA LEU A 36 0.05 5.29 0.84
C LEU A 36 1.18 5.43 -0.19
N ILE A 37 0.86 5.38 -1.49
CA ILE A 37 1.84 5.52 -2.58
C ILE A 37 2.53 6.89 -2.51
N CYS A 38 1.77 7.96 -2.29
CA CYS A 38 2.32 9.29 -2.10
C CYS A 38 3.26 9.33 -0.89
N TRP A 39 2.81 8.82 0.26
CA TRP A 39 3.56 8.81 1.51
C TRP A 39 4.89 8.05 1.40
N ILE A 40 4.89 6.87 0.76
CA ILE A 40 6.13 6.13 0.53
C ILE A 40 7.06 6.87 -0.45
N ASN A 41 6.51 7.54 -1.48
CA ASN A 41 7.27 8.25 -2.54
C ASN A 41 7.83 9.61 -2.10
N ASP A 42 7.20 10.29 -1.15
CA ASP A 42 7.71 11.54 -0.56
C ASP A 42 8.75 11.29 0.55
N GLY A 43 8.90 10.02 0.97
CA GLY A 43 9.88 9.63 1.99
C GLY A 43 9.33 9.75 3.40
N SER A 44 8.01 9.59 3.58
CA SER A 44 7.29 9.55 4.87
C SER A 44 7.44 10.80 5.75
N HIS A 45 8.03 11.88 5.24
CA HIS A 45 8.48 13.02 6.06
C HIS A 45 7.36 13.97 6.49
N SER A 46 6.16 13.86 5.92
CA SER A 46 4.99 14.57 6.42
C SER A 46 3.73 13.87 5.93
N ILE A 47 2.98 13.22 6.84
CA ILE A 47 1.53 13.17 6.67
C ILE A 47 1.09 14.61 6.90
N SER A 48 0.85 15.37 5.83
CA SER A 48 0.21 16.66 5.97
C SER A 48 -1.21 16.41 6.51
N ASP A 49 -1.41 16.97 7.70
CA ASP A 49 -2.51 16.90 8.67
C ASP A 49 -3.91 17.29 8.15
N ASP A 50 -4.16 17.28 6.83
CA ASP A 50 -5.26 18.05 6.24
C ASP A 50 -6.57 17.27 6.01
N LEU A 51 -6.65 15.98 6.34
CA LEU A 51 -7.91 15.25 6.37
C LEU A 51 -8.12 14.55 7.72
N TYR A 52 -8.75 15.28 8.63
CA TYR A 52 -9.61 14.75 9.70
C TYR A 52 -8.94 13.83 10.76
N ILE A 53 -8.10 14.41 11.62
CA ILE A 53 -7.78 13.97 13.00
C ILE A 53 -7.85 12.45 13.22
N GLU A 54 -7.03 11.68 12.50
CA GLU A 54 -6.75 10.30 12.86
C GLU A 54 -5.43 10.26 13.59
N SER A 55 -5.32 9.47 14.67
CA SER A 55 -4.04 9.34 15.34
C SER A 55 -3.02 8.75 14.34
N PRO A 56 -1.73 9.12 14.42
CA PRO A 56 -0.71 8.57 13.54
C PRO A 56 -0.70 7.04 13.50
N ALA A 57 -1.10 6.40 14.60
CA ALA A 57 -1.22 4.95 14.72
C ALA A 57 -2.35 4.39 13.84
N GLU A 58 -3.53 5.02 13.83
CA GLU A 58 -4.67 4.60 13.01
C GLU A 58 -4.37 4.75 11.51
N THR A 59 -3.72 5.85 11.11
CA THR A 59 -3.30 6.04 9.70
C THR A 59 -2.27 4.99 9.28
N ILE A 60 -1.30 4.68 10.15
CA ILE A 60 -0.31 3.63 9.87
C ILE A 60 -1.01 2.27 9.71
N ASP A 61 -1.97 1.94 10.56
CA ASP A 61 -2.71 0.67 10.46
C ASP A 61 -3.47 0.56 9.14
N LYS A 62 -4.18 1.63 8.72
CA LYS A 62 -4.84 1.69 7.41
C LYS A 62 -3.87 1.48 6.25
N TYR A 63 -2.69 2.09 6.32
CA TYR A 63 -1.64 1.90 5.32
C TYR A 63 -1.08 0.48 5.30
N LEU A 64 -0.93 -0.16 6.45
CA LEU A 64 -0.50 -1.55 6.54
C LEU A 64 -1.55 -2.50 5.96
N ASN A 65 -2.83 -2.25 6.23
CA ASN A 65 -3.95 -3.02 5.68
C ASN A 65 -3.98 -2.91 4.16
N VAL A 66 -4.01 -1.69 3.62
CA VAL A 66 -4.00 -1.48 2.16
C VAL A 66 -2.72 -2.02 1.51
N PHE A 67 -1.56 -1.92 2.18
CA PHE A 67 -0.33 -2.51 1.69
C PHE A 67 -0.45 -4.03 1.54
N LYS A 68 -1.09 -4.73 2.49
CA LYS A 68 -1.39 -6.16 2.38
C LYS A 68 -2.39 -6.43 1.26
N ASP A 69 -3.46 -5.65 1.18
CA ASP A 69 -4.52 -5.85 0.19
C ASP A 69 -4.04 -5.67 -1.26
N ILE A 70 -3.01 -4.85 -1.49
CA ILE A 70 -2.32 -4.81 -2.80
C ILE A 70 -1.86 -6.21 -3.22
N PHE A 71 -1.27 -7.00 -2.32
CA PHE A 71 -0.84 -8.37 -2.65
C PHE A 71 -2.03 -9.30 -2.86
N VAL A 72 -3.10 -9.14 -2.09
CA VAL A 72 -4.31 -9.97 -2.22
C VAL A 72 -4.97 -9.71 -3.57
N HIS A 73 -5.25 -8.45 -3.91
CA HIS A 73 -5.95 -8.09 -5.13
C HIS A 73 -5.13 -8.36 -6.40
N THR A 74 -3.79 -8.25 -6.32
CA THR A 74 -2.90 -8.63 -7.42
C THR A 74 -2.64 -10.14 -7.51
N ARG A 75 -3.19 -10.96 -6.60
CA ARG A 75 -2.98 -12.42 -6.49
C ARG A 75 -1.55 -12.83 -6.12
N HIS A 76 -0.83 -11.96 -5.44
CA HIS A 76 0.54 -12.17 -4.95
C HIS A 76 0.59 -12.40 -3.42
N GLU A 77 -0.54 -12.79 -2.80
CA GLU A 77 -0.66 -13.03 -1.35
C GLU A 77 0.38 -14.01 -0.80
N GLY A 78 0.72 -15.07 -1.55
CA GLY A 78 1.78 -16.01 -1.14
C GLY A 78 3.12 -15.31 -0.91
N HIS A 79 3.48 -14.33 -1.76
CA HIS A 79 4.71 -13.56 -1.54
C HIS A 79 4.64 -12.73 -0.26
N TYR A 80 3.49 -12.13 0.04
CA TYR A 80 3.28 -11.41 1.30
C TYR A 80 3.43 -12.35 2.51
N ASN A 81 2.83 -13.53 2.47
CA ASN A 81 2.92 -14.50 3.57
C ASN A 81 4.35 -15.01 3.78
N MET A 82 5.10 -15.28 2.72
CA MET A 82 6.53 -15.59 2.80
C MET A 82 7.32 -14.45 3.46
N MET A 83 7.08 -13.20 3.06
CA MET A 83 7.77 -12.04 3.66
C MET A 83 7.46 -11.88 5.15
N MET A 84 6.24 -12.22 5.58
CA MET A 84 5.79 -12.13 6.96
C MET A 84 6.10 -13.38 7.80
N GLY A 85 6.62 -14.45 7.18
CA GLY A 85 6.88 -15.72 7.87
C GLY A 85 5.60 -16.44 8.31
N LEU A 86 4.49 -16.24 7.60
CA LEU A 86 3.18 -16.83 7.91
C LEU A 86 2.95 -18.19 7.24
N GLU A 87 3.81 -18.56 6.29
CA GLU A 87 3.85 -19.89 5.68
C GLU A 87 4.84 -20.80 6.41
N ALA A 88 4.40 -22.02 6.74
CA ALA A 88 5.14 -23.06 7.45
C ALA A 88 5.97 -23.94 6.50
#